data_AF-A0A3S4FWK6-F1
#
_entry.id   AF-A0A3S4FWK6-F1
#
_cell.length_a   1.000
_cell.length_b   1.000
_cell.length_c   1.000
_cell.angle_alpha   90.00
_cell.angle_beta   90.00
_cell.angle_gamma   90.00
#
_symmetry.space_group_name_H-M   'P 1'
#
loop_
_entity.id
_entity.type
_entity.pdbx_description
1 polymer ?
#
loop_
_entity_poly.entity_id
_entity_poly.type
_entity_poly.pdbx_seq_one_letter_code
_entity_poly.pdbx_strand_id
1 'polypeptide(L)'
;MDIAEQRVRDIMIPRSQMVTLKRNQTLEECLDVIIESAHSRFPVISEDKDHIEGILMAKDLLPFMRTESEPFSIDKVLAYRGGGPGEQTG
;
A
#
# COMPACT_ATOMS: atom_id res chain seq x y z
N MET A 1 -0.52 24.83 18.93
CA MET A 1 -0.85 23.44 18.58
C MET A 1 0.47 22.70 18.57
N ASP A 2 0.81 22.04 19.67
CA ASP A 2 2.13 21.42 19.87
C ASP A 2 2.13 20.00 19.31
N ILE A 3 2.93 19.78 18.26
CA ILE A 3 3.14 18.47 17.64
C ILE A 3 3.74 17.48 18.66
N ALA A 4 4.45 17.99 19.68
CA ALA A 4 5.13 17.18 20.70
C ALA A 4 4.17 16.39 21.62
N GLU A 5 2.90 16.78 21.72
CA GLU A 5 1.91 16.11 22.59
C GLU A 5 0.98 15.16 21.83
N GLN A 6 0.97 15.22 20.50
CA GLN A 6 0.12 14.36 19.68
C GLN A 6 0.68 12.93 19.60
N ARG A 7 -0.16 11.94 19.89
CA ARG A 7 0.21 10.54 19.67
C ARG A 7 -0.08 10.19 18.22
N VAL A 8 0.68 9.25 17.64
CA VAL A 8 0.47 8.77 16.26
C VAL A 8 -0.98 8.35 16.01
N ARG A 9 -1.60 7.69 17.00
CA ARG A 9 -3.01 7.25 16.92
C ARG A 9 -4.01 8.39 16.82
N ASP A 10 -3.64 9.60 17.23
CA ASP A 10 -4.52 10.76 17.23
C ASP A 10 -4.62 11.37 15.81
N ILE A 11 -3.69 11.02 14.91
CA ILE A 11 -3.63 11.50 13.52
C ILE A 11 -3.71 10.38 12.46
N MET A 12 -3.73 9.11 12.89
CA MET A 12 -3.76 7.98 11.97
C MET A 12 -5.13 7.82 11.31
N ILE A 13 -5.14 7.31 10.07
CA ILE A 13 -6.36 6.82 9.44
C ILE A 13 -6.75 5.49 10.10
N PRO A 14 -7.98 5.34 10.63
CA PRO A 14 -8.42 4.07 11.21
C PRO A 14 -8.36 2.93 10.19
N ARG A 15 -8.00 1.72 10.63
CA ARG A 15 -7.86 0.55 9.75
C ARG A 15 -9.09 0.27 8.88
N SER A 16 -10.29 0.46 9.43
CA SER A 16 -11.56 0.29 8.71
C SER A 16 -11.70 1.24 7.52
N GLN A 17 -11.08 2.43 7.59
CA GLN A 17 -11.14 3.48 6.59
C GLN A 17 -9.96 3.43 5.60
N MET A 18 -9.00 2.52 5.77
CA MET A 18 -7.89 2.37 4.83
C MET A 18 -8.41 1.86 3.48
N VAL A 19 -8.02 2.55 2.42
CA VAL A 19 -8.07 2.07 1.04
C VAL A 19 -6.85 1.17 0.82
N THR A 20 -7.09 -0.09 0.46
CA THR A 20 -6.07 -1.13 0.36
C THR A 20 -6.17 -1.84 -0.98
N LEU A 21 -5.04 -2.39 -1.44
CA LEU A 21 -5.00 -3.28 -2.61
C LEU A 21 -4.79 -4.73 -2.16
N LYS A 22 -5.24 -5.69 -2.96
CA LYS A 22 -4.99 -7.12 -2.71
C LYS A 22 -3.83 -7.63 -3.54
N ARG A 23 -3.08 -8.57 -2.97
CA ARG A 23 -1.90 -9.19 -3.57
C ARG A 23 -2.16 -9.86 -4.93
N ASN A 24 -3.38 -10.32 -5.15
CA ASN A 24 -3.79 -11.01 -6.37
C ASN A 24 -4.58 -10.13 -7.36
N GLN A 25 -4.67 -8.82 -7.14
CA GLN A 25 -5.29 -7.92 -8.11
C GLN A 25 -4.47 -7.82 -9.40
N THR A 26 -5.19 -7.75 -10.51
CA THR A 26 -4.67 -7.35 -11.81
C THR A 26 -4.26 -5.88 -11.81
N LEU A 27 -3.53 -5.47 -12.84
CA LEU A 27 -3.13 -4.08 -13.03
C LEU A 27 -4.35 -3.14 -13.17
N GLU A 28 -5.37 -3.58 -13.89
CA GLU A 28 -6.60 -2.82 -14.11
C GLU A 28 -7.37 -2.59 -12.81
N GLU A 29 -7.58 -3.66 -12.02
CA GLU A 29 -8.22 -3.54 -10.70
C GLU A 29 -7.43 -2.65 -9.73
N CYS A 30 -6.09 -2.66 -9.82
CA CYS A 30 -5.26 -1.72 -9.06
C CYS A 30 -5.50 -0.27 -9.50
N LEU A 31 -5.53 -0.02 -10.81
CA LEU A 31 -5.72 1.31 -11.38
C LEU A 31 -7.08 1.89 -11.03
N ASP A 32 -8.15 1.09 -11.06
CA ASP A 32 -9.49 1.53 -10.68
C ASP A 32 -9.50 2.13 -9.26
N VAL A 33 -8.95 1.38 -8.29
CA VAL A 33 -8.84 1.84 -6.91
C VAL A 33 -7.96 3.09 -6.78
N ILE A 34 -6.84 3.11 -7.49
CA ILE A 34 -5.89 4.23 -7.45
C ILE A 34 -6.51 5.52 -8.01
N ILE A 35 -7.23 5.42 -9.12
CA ILE A 35 -7.86 6.55 -9.80
C ILE A 35 -9.04 7.07 -8.97
N GLU A 36 -9.89 6.17 -8.45
CA GLU A 36 -11.05 6.55 -7.63
C GLU A 36 -10.63 7.21 -6.33
N SER A 37 -9.61 6.69 -5.64
CA SER A 37 -9.17 7.23 -4.35
C SER A 37 -8.22 8.41 -4.46
N ALA A 38 -7.54 8.59 -5.60
CA ALA A 38 -6.51 9.59 -5.83
C ALA A 38 -5.38 9.63 -4.77
N HIS A 39 -5.07 8.49 -4.14
CA HIS A 39 -3.97 8.38 -3.18
C HIS A 39 -2.66 7.97 -3.85
N SER A 40 -1.53 8.27 -3.21
CA SER A 40 -0.21 7.92 -3.75
C SER A 40 0.35 6.59 -3.23
N ARG A 41 -0.13 6.11 -2.07
CA ARG A 41 0.41 4.93 -1.36
C ARG A 41 -0.73 4.06 -0.86
N PHE A 42 -0.61 2.77 -1.08
CA PHE A 42 -1.64 1.80 -0.75
C PHE A 42 -1.01 0.63 0.01
N PRO A 43 -1.51 0.29 1.21
CA PRO A 43 -1.18 -0.97 1.82
C PRO A 43 -1.69 -2.12 0.93
N VAL A 44 -0.81 -3.09 0.70
CA VAL A 44 -1.14 -4.33 -0.02
C VAL A 44 -1.38 -5.43 1.01
N ILE A 45 -2.50 -6.13 0.87
CA ILE A 45 -2.93 -7.20 1.77
C ILE A 45 -3.05 -8.53 1.02
N SER A 46 -2.90 -9.64 1.73
CA SER A 46 -3.16 -10.98 1.20
C SER A 46 -4.64 -11.34 1.35
N GLU A 47 -5.08 -11.68 2.57
CA GLU A 47 -6.44 -12.14 2.86
C GLU A 47 -7.28 -11.09 3.61
N ASP A 48 -6.68 -10.43 4.59
CA ASP A 48 -7.36 -9.48 5.49
C ASP A 48 -6.52 -8.21 5.74
N LYS A 49 -7.13 -7.21 6.39
CA LYS A 49 -6.48 -5.93 6.72
C LYS A 49 -5.49 -6.00 7.90
N ASP A 50 -5.37 -7.16 8.54
CA ASP A 50 -4.43 -7.37 9.65
C ASP A 50 -3.04 -7.74 9.12
N HIS A 51 -2.97 -8.35 7.93
CA HIS A 51 -1.73 -8.75 7.27
C HIS A 51 -1.36 -7.81 6.11
N ILE A 52 -0.58 -6.78 6.41
CA ILE A 52 0.02 -5.89 5.40
C ILE A 52 1.31 -6.52 4.87
N GLU A 53 1.30 -6.90 3.59
CA GLU A 53 2.45 -7.49 2.86
C GLU A 53 3.47 -6.41 2.45
N GLY A 54 3.01 -5.15 2.31
CA GLY A 54 3.88 -4.02 1.97
C GLY A 54 3.10 -2.81 1.48
N ILE A 55 3.80 -1.85 0.88
CA ILE A 55 3.21 -0.63 0.33
C ILE A 55 3.47 -0.57 -1.18
N LEU A 56 2.40 -0.38 -1.95
CA LEU A 56 2.47 -0.04 -3.37
C LEU A 56 2.40 1.48 -3.54
N MET A 57 3.28 2.06 -4.35
CA MET A 57 3.16 3.46 -4.76
C MET A 57 2.56 3.54 -6.16
N ALA A 58 1.56 4.41 -6.36
CA ALA A 58 0.88 4.56 -7.65
C ALA A 58 1.86 4.85 -8.81
N LYS A 59 2.88 5.67 -8.54
CA LYS A 59 3.93 6.00 -9.54
C LYS A 59 4.72 4.78 -10.03
N ASP A 60 4.79 3.71 -9.23
CA ASP A 60 5.55 2.51 -9.58
C ASP A 60 4.79 1.65 -10.60
N LEU A 61 3.53 1.99 -10.91
CA LEU A 61 2.78 1.40 -12.01
C LEU A 61 3.11 2.02 -13.38
N LEU A 62 3.70 3.23 -13.41
CA LEU A 62 4.00 3.94 -14.66
C LEU A 62 4.88 3.15 -15.65
N PRO A 63 5.89 2.35 -15.22
CA PRO A 63 6.66 1.51 -16.13
C PRO A 63 5.83 0.48 -16.91
N PHE A 64 4.71 0.01 -16.34
CA PHE A 64 3.82 -0.99 -16.94
C PHE A 64 2.81 -0.40 -17.94
N MET A 65 2.82 0.93 -18.12
CA MET A 65 1.94 1.63 -19.07
C MET A 65 2.60 1.81 -20.46
N ARG A 66 3.82 1.29 -20.66
CA ARG A 66 4.53 1.39 -21.93
C ARG A 66 4.14 0.24 -22.86
N THR A 67 4.11 0.49 -24.17
CA THR A 67 3.78 -0.53 -25.19
C THR A 67 4.70 -1.76 -25.14
N GLU A 68 5.97 -1.57 -24.76
CA GLU A 68 6.97 -2.64 -24.61
C GLU A 68 7.26 -2.95 -23.12
N SER A 69 6.25 -2.87 -22.26
CA SER A 69 6.43 -3.20 -20.84
C SER A 69 6.38 -4.71 -20.61
N GLU A 70 7.17 -5.16 -19.64
CA GLU A 70 6.98 -6.48 -19.04
C GLU A 70 5.59 -6.62 -18.39
N PRO A 71 5.07 -7.85 -18.26
CA PRO A 71 3.81 -8.08 -17.55
C PRO A 71 3.87 -7.57 -16.11
N PHE A 72 2.79 -6.93 -15.68
CA PHE A 72 2.62 -6.49 -14.31
C PHE A 72 2.67 -7.68 -13.35
N SER A 73 3.50 -7.53 -12.32
CA SER A 73 3.46 -8.36 -11.12
C SER A 73 3.64 -7.43 -9.93
N ILE A 74 2.74 -7.56 -8.96
CA ILE A 74 2.78 -6.72 -7.77
C ILE A 74 4.08 -6.90 -6.97
N ASP A 75 4.75 -8.06 -7.03
CA ASP A 75 6.04 -8.30 -6.36
C ASP A 75 7.13 -7.32 -6.83
N LYS A 76 7.04 -6.88 -8.08
CA LYS A 76 8.04 -5.97 -8.68
C LYS A 76 7.89 -4.54 -8.17
N VAL A 77 6.72 -4.19 -7.65
CA VAL A 77 6.38 -2.83 -7.19
C VAL A 77 6.12 -2.75 -5.70
N LEU A 78 6.05 -3.90 -5.02
CA LEU A 78 5.80 -3.96 -3.59
C LEU A 78 7.08 -3.54 -2.84
N ALA A 79 7.06 -2.34 -2.28
CA ALA A 79 8.08 -1.91 -1.37
C ALA A 79 7.70 -2.37 0.05
N TYR A 80 8.41 -3.35 0.59
CA TYR A 80 8.30 -3.66 2.01
C TYR A 80 8.86 -2.49 2.81
N ARG A 81 8.00 -1.76 3.51
CA ARG A 81 8.39 -0.71 4.45
C ARG A 81 7.60 -0.83 5.74
N GLY A 82 8.02 -1.77 6.59
CA GLY A 82 7.70 -1.75 8.02
C GLY A 82 7.66 -3.12 8.68
N GLY A 83 8.77 -3.47 9.37
CA GLY A 83 8.90 -4.64 10.25
C GLY A 83 10.16 -5.44 9.98
N GLY A 84 11.35 -4.96 10.41
CA GLY A 84 12.49 -5.87 10.50
C GLY A 84 12.15 -7.06 11.42
N PRO A 85 12.78 -8.23 11.28
CA PRO A 85 12.61 -9.33 12.24
C PRO A 85 13.16 -8.86 13.60
N GLY A 86 12.30 -8.30 14.46
CA GLY A 86 12.73 -7.65 15.69
C GLY A 86 11.64 -6.94 16.51
N GLU A 87 10.49 -6.59 15.94
CA GLU A 87 9.35 -6.04 16.70
C GLU A 87 8.28 -7.10 16.97
N GLN A 88 8.70 -8.18 17.64
CA GLN A 88 7.82 -9.09 18.38
C GLN A 88 8.51 -9.45 19.70
N THR A 89 8.64 -8.47 20.59
CA THR A 89 8.87 -8.70 22.02
C THR A 89 8.07 -7.66 22.80
N GLY A 90 6.95 -8.12 23.35
CA GLY A 90 6.05 -7.41 24.24
C GLY A 90 5.00 -8.37 24.75
#